data_AF-A0A926LXG0-F1
#
_entry.id   AF-A0A926LXG0-F1
#
_cell.length_a   1.000
_cell.length_b   1.000
_cell.length_c   1.000
_cell.angle_alpha   90.00
_cell.angle_beta   90.00
_cell.angle_gamma   90.00
#
_symmetry.space_group_name_H-M   'P 1'
#
loop_
_entity.id
_entity.type
_entity.pdbx_description
1 polymer ?
#
loop_
_entity_poly.entity_id
_entity_poly.type
_entity_poly.pdbx_seq_one_letter_code
_entity_poly.pdbx_strand_id
1 'polypeptide(L)' 'MENTQTTTKTPKLKLDFKDSKYATGRRKTSIAKVWLKKGTGKIYVNGKLFNEYFSS' A
#
# COMPACT_ATOMS: atom_id res chain seq x y z
N MET A 1 -24.95 20.79 -16.29
CA MET A 1 -24.39 20.81 -14.93
C MET A 1 -24.73 19.49 -14.28
N GLU A 2 -23.84 18.51 -14.29
CA GLU A 2 -24.04 17.30 -13.47
C GLU A 2 -22.69 16.91 -12.88
N ASN A 3 -22.63 16.98 -11.55
CA ASN A 3 -21.45 16.87 -10.73
C ASN A 3 -21.59 15.57 -9.92
N THR A 4 -21.02 14.47 -10.40
CA THR A 4 -21.07 13.18 -9.69
C THR A 4 -19.84 13.05 -8.81
N GLN A 5 -19.95 13.53 -7.56
CA GLN A 5 -18.94 13.30 -6.54
C GLN A 5 -19.02 11.84 -6.06
N THR A 6 -18.20 10.96 -6.65
CA THR A 6 -17.99 9.61 -6.12
C THR A 6 -17.15 9.70 -4.86
N THR A 7 -17.79 9.66 -3.69
CA THR A 7 -17.11 9.53 -2.40
C THR A 7 -16.46 8.14 -2.31
N THR A 8 -15.17 8.04 -2.65
CA THR A 8 -14.41 6.80 -2.51
C THR A 8 -14.14 6.54 -1.03
N LYS A 9 -15.01 5.76 -0.38
CA LYS A 9 -14.73 5.14 0.91
C LYS A 9 -13.48 4.28 0.73
N THR A 10 -12.34 4.73 1.26
CA THR A 10 -11.10 3.94 1.28
C THR A 10 -11.38 2.65 2.06
N PRO A 11 -11.37 1.47 1.41
CA PRO A 11 -11.49 0.23 2.15
C PRO A 11 -10.24 0.13 3.02
N LYS A 12 -10.40 0.24 4.34
CA LYS A 12 -9.35 -0.12 5.30
C LYS A 12 -9.05 -1.60 5.07
N LEU A 13 -8.00 -1.86 4.31
CA LEU A 13 -7.57 -3.19 3.93
C LEU A 13 -7.23 -3.91 5.25
N LYS A 14 -8.03 -4.90 5.65
CA LYS A 14 -7.70 -5.80 6.76
C LYS A 14 -6.50 -6.63 6.31
N LEU A 15 -5.30 -6.15 6.63
CA LEU A 15 -4.06 -6.85 6.38
C LEU A 15 -3.83 -7.84 7.51
N ASP A 16 -4.05 -9.13 7.25
CA ASP A 16 -3.69 -10.20 8.17
C ASP A 16 -2.20 -10.57 7.97
N PHE A 17 -1.39 -10.27 8.99
CA PHE A 17 0.07 -10.39 8.94
C PHE A 17 0.62 -11.74 9.42
N LYS A 18 -0.25 -12.75 9.63
CA LYS A 18 0.07 -13.95 10.42
C LYS A 18 1.28 -14.77 9.92
N ASP A 19 1.62 -14.66 8.63
CA ASP A 19 2.79 -15.29 8.01
C ASP A 19 3.72 -14.30 7.30
N SER A 20 3.61 -13.01 7.62
CA SER A 20 4.40 -11.98 6.96
C SER A 20 5.79 -11.86 7.58
N LYS A 21 6.82 -11.84 6.75
CA LYS A 21 8.18 -11.50 7.15
C LYS A 21 8.31 -9.99 7.24
N TYR A 22 8.85 -9.53 8.37
CA TYR A 22 9.11 -8.12 8.62
C TYR A 22 10.48 -7.71 8.07
N ALA A 23 10.54 -6.55 7.44
CA ALA A 23 11.79 -5.93 7.02
C ALA A 23 11.71 -4.40 7.12
N THR A 24 12.87 -3.76 7.24
CA THR A 24 12.98 -2.30 7.25
C THR A 24 14.06 -1.83 6.28
N GLY A 25 13.75 -0.82 5.48
CA GLY A 25 14.71 -0.14 4.61
C GLY A 25 14.87 1.34 4.98
N ARG A 26 16.08 1.89 4.80
CA ARG A 26 16.36 3.31 4.99
C ARG A 26 17.20 3.86 3.83
N ARG A 27 16.87 5.04 3.33
CA ARG A 27 17.66 5.78 2.32
C ARG A 27 17.44 7.27 2.49
N LYS A 28 18.52 8.06 2.65
CA LYS A 28 18.45 9.50 2.96
C LYS A 28 17.54 9.75 4.18
N THR A 29 16.50 10.57 4.04
CA THR A 29 15.49 10.86 5.07
C THR A 29 14.31 9.87 5.07
N SER A 30 14.27 8.92 4.12
CA SER A 30 13.15 8.00 3.95
C SER A 30 13.35 6.70 4.75
N ILE A 31 12.26 6.24 5.38
CA ILE A 31 12.20 4.99 6.14
C ILE A 31 10.99 4.18 5.66
N ALA A 32 11.20 2.90 5.32
CA ALA A 32 10.14 1.99 4.88
C ALA A 32 10.04 0.78 5.83
N LYS A 33 8.84 0.54 6.36
CA LYS A 33 8.48 -0.69 7.09
C LYS A 33 7.68 -1.58 6.15
N VAL A 34 8.16 -2.80 5.93
CA VAL A 34 7.60 -3.71 4.93
C VAL A 34 7.21 -5.03 5.59
N TRP A 35 6.10 -5.58 5.11
CA TRP A 35 5.60 -6.90 5.47
C TRP A 35 5.48 -7.71 4.18
N LEU A 36 6.25 -8.80 4.08
CA LEU A 36 6.26 -9.66 2.90
C LEU A 36 5.59 -10.99 3.21
N LYS A 37 4.58 -11.36 2.43
CA LYS A 37 3.93 -12.67 2.48
C LYS A 37 4.03 -13.34 1.11
N LYS A 38 4.15 -14.67 1.08
CA LYS A 38 4.05 -15.44 -0.16
C LYS A 38 2.62 -15.31 -0.72
N GLY A 39 2.47 -14.88 -1.97
CA GLY A 39 1.16 -14.58 -2.54
C GLY A 39 1.22 -14.17 -4.01
N THR A 40 0.16 -13.49 -4.47
CA THR A 40 -0.10 -13.11 -5.88
C THR A 40 0.78 -11.98 -6.43
N GLY A 41 1.74 -11.48 -5.65
CA GLY A 41 2.62 -10.39 -6.08
C GLY A 41 1.98 -8.99 -6.09
N LYS A 42 0.81 -8.81 -5.45
CA LYS A 42 0.21 -7.47 -5.28
C LYS A 42 1.01 -6.66 -4.27
N ILE A 43 1.41 -5.45 -4.67
CA ILE A 43 2.20 -4.52 -3.84
C ILE A 43 1.34 -3.30 -3.52
N TYR A 44 1.21 -3.01 -2.22
CA TYR A 44 0.53 -1.82 -1.71
C TYR A 44 1.51 -0.98 -0.91
N VAL A 45 1.51 0.33 -1.15
CA VAL A 45 2.37 1.29 -0.45
C VAL A 45 1.47 2.34 0.18
N ASN A 46 1.48 2.43 1.51
CA ASN A 46 0.64 3.35 2.29
C ASN A 46 -0.85 3.31 1.90
N GLY A 47 -1.38 2.13 1.58
CA GLY A 47 -2.78 1.92 1.18
C GLY A 47 -3.10 2.19 -0.30
N LYS A 48 -2.11 2.60 -1.10
CA LYS A 48 -2.23 2.81 -2.55
C LYS A 48 -1.58 1.67 -3.33
N LEU A 49 -2.00 1.46 -4.57
CA LEU A 49 -1.35 0.50 -5.47
C LEU A 49 0.05 1.01 -5.85
N PHE A 50 1.01 0.11 -6.05
CA PHE A 50 2.38 0.46 -6.43
C PHE A 50 2.46 1.49 -7.57
N ASN A 51 1.71 1.26 -8.65
CA ASN A 51 1.67 2.15 -9.82
C ASN A 51 1.10 3.55 -9.51
N GLU A 52 0.17 3.67 -8.56
CA GLU A 52 -0.41 4.98 -8.19
C GLU A 52 0.52 5.75 -7.25
N TYR A 53 1.23 5.04 -6.37
CA TYR A 53 2.11 5.66 -5.39
C TYR A 53 3.40 6.19 -6.03
N PHE A 54 3.99 5.43 -6.95
CA PHE A 54 5.17 5.83 -7.69
C PHE A 54 4.79 6.28 -9.09
N SER A 55 4.46 7.56 -9.23
CA SER A 55 3.97 8.17 -10.48
C SER A 55 5.09 8.62 -11.42
N SER A 56 6.27 8.00 -11.38
CA SER A 56 7.45 8.41 -12.15
C SER A 56 7.19 8.48 -13.65
#